data_AF-A0AAV1LQI3-F1
#
_entry.id   AF-A0AAV1LQI3-F1
#
_cell.length_a   1.000
_cell.length_b   1.000
_cell.length_c   1.000
_cell.angle_alpha   90.00
_cell.angle_beta   90.00
_cell.angle_gamma   90.00
#
_symmetry.space_group_name_H-M   'P 1'
#
loop_
_entity.id
_entity.type
_entity.pdbx_description
1 polymer ?
#
loop_
_entity_poly.entity_id
_entity_poly.type
_entity_poly.pdbx_seq_one_letter_code
_entity_poly.pdbx_strand_id
1 'polypeptide(L)'
;MEAKYKTLNLKRASIRGRVTKFNNHLEELKGKKLTPTEVSVLSQRLVKLETLFGEFDSVQNQIEALEENNLSLELDTREVIEQAFHNSIALAQEIISSVQFDLSPPEYAKGINENRYDPNIICVCLINLPQKTVEHFGQACIKHIAN
;
A
#
# COMPACT_ATOMS: atom_id res chain seq x y z
N MET A 1 18.63 -7.24 -31.86
CA MET A 1 19.03 -6.94 -30.47
C MET A 1 18.64 -5.51 -30.10
N GLU A 2 19.08 -4.53 -30.89
CA GLU A 2 18.79 -3.09 -30.70
C GLU A 2 17.29 -2.72 -30.60
N ALA A 3 16.44 -3.26 -31.48
CA ALA A 3 14.99 -2.99 -31.45
C ALA A 3 14.33 -3.43 -30.13
N LYS A 4 14.72 -4.60 -29.59
CA LYS A 4 14.21 -5.12 -28.31
C LYS A 4 14.67 -4.24 -27.14
N TYR A 5 15.94 -3.86 -27.13
CA TYR A 5 16.51 -2.98 -26.11
C TYR A 5 15.81 -1.62 -26.08
N LYS A 6 15.55 -1.02 -27.25
CA LYS A 6 14.78 0.23 -27.36
C LYS A 6 13.35 0.09 -26.84
N THR A 7 12.65 -1.00 -27.18
CA THR A 7 11.30 -1.27 -26.67
C THR A 7 11.27 -1.43 -25.15
N LEU A 8 12.23 -2.14 -24.57
CA LEU A 8 12.34 -2.31 -23.12
C LEU A 8 12.60 -0.98 -22.41
N ASN A 9 13.48 -0.15 -22.96
CA ASN A 9 13.72 1.20 -22.44
C ASN A 9 12.48 2.09 -22.48
N LEU A 10 11.67 2.01 -23.53
CA LEU A 10 10.37 2.71 -23.60
C LEU A 10 9.39 2.20 -22.53
N LYS A 11 9.34 0.89 -22.30
CA LYS A 11 8.53 0.30 -21.22
C LYS A 11 9.00 0.79 -19.85
N ARG A 12 10.30 0.77 -19.56
CA ARG A 12 10.90 1.31 -18.33
C ARG A 12 10.53 2.79 -18.13
N ALA A 13 10.65 3.61 -19.17
CA ALA A 13 10.28 5.02 -19.11
C ALA A 13 8.78 5.22 -18.80
N SER A 14 7.91 4.40 -19.40
CA SER A 14 6.47 4.41 -19.11
C SER A 14 6.16 4.02 -17.66
N ILE A 15 6.81 2.97 -17.16
CA ILE A 15 6.69 2.54 -15.76
C ILE A 15 7.13 3.66 -14.82
N ARG A 16 8.31 4.25 -15.04
CA ARG A 16 8.79 5.40 -14.26
C ARG A 16 7.79 6.55 -14.25
N GLY A 17 7.20 6.88 -15.40
CA GLY A 17 6.17 7.92 -15.49
C GLY A 17 4.91 7.61 -14.68
N ARG A 18 4.52 6.34 -14.55
CA ARG A 18 3.41 5.91 -13.69
C ARG A 18 3.75 6.04 -12.21
N VAL A 19 4.97 5.69 -11.80
CA VAL A 19 5.46 5.91 -10.42
C VAL A 19 5.44 7.40 -10.07
N THR A 20 5.94 8.27 -10.97
CA THR A 20 5.89 9.73 -10.77
C THR A 20 4.45 10.24 -10.59
N LYS A 21 3.50 9.79 -11.44
CA LYS A 21 2.09 10.16 -11.29
C LYS A 21 1.48 9.69 -9.98
N PHE A 22 1.87 8.52 -9.50
CA PHE A 22 1.42 8.03 -8.20
C PHE A 22 2.00 8.86 -7.05
N ASN A 23 3.29 9.19 -7.10
CA ASN A 23 3.92 10.07 -6.11
C ASN A 23 3.25 11.44 -6.04
N ASN A 24 2.98 12.07 -7.20
CA ASN A 24 2.27 13.35 -7.23
C ASN A 24 0.90 13.24 -6.55
N HIS A 25 0.20 12.12 -6.73
CA HIS A 25 -1.06 11.89 -6.05
C HIS A 25 -0.89 11.74 -4.52
N LEU A 26 0.17 11.08 -4.05
CA LEU A 26 0.46 11.01 -2.61
C LEU A 26 0.76 12.39 -2.01
N GLU A 27 1.51 13.23 -2.73
CA GLU A 27 1.76 14.62 -2.32
C GLU A 27 0.46 15.42 -2.19
N GLU A 28 -0.49 15.23 -3.11
CA GLU A 28 -1.82 15.85 -3.03
C GLU A 28 -2.62 15.39 -1.80
N LEU A 29 -2.31 14.23 -1.23
CA LEU A 29 -3.01 13.66 -0.07
C LEU A 29 -2.36 14.05 1.27
N LYS A 30 -1.14 14.60 1.27
CA LYS A 30 -0.44 14.97 2.51
C LYS A 30 -1.24 15.97 3.32
N GLY A 31 -1.36 15.70 4.62
CA GLY A 31 -2.06 16.55 5.59
C GLY A 31 -3.60 16.57 5.43
N LYS A 32 -4.17 15.80 4.50
CA LYS A 32 -5.63 15.69 4.35
C LYS A 32 -6.18 14.56 5.22
N LYS A 33 -7.37 14.77 5.78
CA LYS A 33 -8.18 13.67 6.31
C LYS A 33 -8.91 13.01 5.16
N LEU A 34 -8.60 11.75 4.91
CA LEU A 34 -9.23 10.98 3.83
C LEU A 34 -10.54 10.35 4.32
N THR A 35 -11.53 10.33 3.45
CA THR A 35 -12.74 9.54 3.63
C THR A 35 -12.46 8.04 3.47
N PRO A 36 -13.31 7.14 3.99
CA PRO A 36 -13.16 5.70 3.78
C PRO A 36 -13.09 5.30 2.29
N THR A 37 -13.83 5.99 1.42
CA THR A 37 -13.80 5.77 -0.03
C THR A 37 -12.45 6.14 -0.62
N GLU A 38 -11.87 7.27 -0.23
CA GLU A 38 -10.54 7.70 -0.69
C GLU A 38 -9.44 6.75 -0.22
N VAL A 39 -9.53 6.24 1.01
CA VAL A 39 -8.61 5.20 1.52
C VAL A 39 -8.73 3.92 0.71
N SER A 40 -9.94 3.49 0.37
CA SER A 40 -10.17 2.30 -0.47
C SER A 40 -9.57 2.49 -1.87
N VAL A 41 -9.79 3.64 -2.49
CA VAL A 41 -9.19 3.98 -3.79
C VAL A 41 -7.66 3.99 -3.72
N LEU A 42 -7.09 4.61 -2.69
CA LEU A 42 -5.63 4.64 -2.49
C LEU A 42 -5.07 3.21 -2.32
N SER A 43 -5.75 2.36 -1.56
CA SER A 43 -5.37 0.95 -1.36
C SER A 43 -5.37 0.18 -2.69
N GLN A 44 -6.37 0.37 -3.54
CA GLN A 44 -6.41 -0.25 -4.87
C GLN A 44 -5.29 0.27 -5.79
N ARG A 45 -4.94 1.55 -5.71
CA ARG A 45 -3.84 2.12 -6.48
C ARG A 45 -2.47 1.63 -5.99
N LEU A 46 -2.32 1.44 -4.68
CA LEU A 46 -1.13 0.83 -4.07
C LEU A 46 -0.91 -0.59 -4.61
N VAL A 47 -1.93 -1.45 -4.60
CA VAL A 47 -1.83 -2.82 -5.17
C VAL A 47 -1.38 -2.77 -6.64
N LYS A 48 -1.93 -1.85 -7.44
CA LYS A 48 -1.50 -1.66 -8.84
C LYS A 48 -0.05 -1.21 -8.96
N LEU A 49 0.47 -0.44 -8.00
CA LEU A 49 1.86 -0.02 -7.98
C LEU A 49 2.79 -1.18 -7.61
N GLU A 50 2.39 -2.02 -6.65
CA GLU A 50 3.13 -3.24 -6.28
C GLU A 50 3.21 -4.22 -7.45
N THR A 51 2.12 -4.43 -8.20
CA THR A 51 2.16 -5.21 -9.46
C THR A 51 3.12 -4.57 -10.48
N LEU A 52 3.09 -3.24 -10.61
CA LEU A 52 3.95 -2.52 -11.53
C LEU A 52 5.44 -2.64 -11.15
N PHE A 53 5.74 -2.79 -9.86
CA PHE A 53 7.10 -2.99 -9.38
C PHE A 53 7.66 -4.34 -9.87
N GLY A 54 6.88 -5.42 -9.81
CA GLY A 54 7.28 -6.69 -10.41
C GLY A 54 7.41 -6.63 -11.94
N GLU A 55 6.59 -5.84 -12.63
CA GLU A 55 6.76 -5.58 -14.07
C GLU A 55 8.09 -4.85 -14.36
N PHE A 56 8.48 -3.90 -13.50
CA PHE A 56 9.76 -3.21 -13.60
C PHE A 56 10.93 -4.19 -13.46
N ASP A 57 10.92 -5.07 -12.45
CA ASP A 57 11.98 -6.07 -12.26
C ASP A 57 12.15 -6.95 -13.50
N SER A 58 11.04 -7.40 -14.07
CA SER A 58 11.07 -8.20 -15.30
C SER A 58 11.66 -7.45 -16.50
N VAL A 59 11.35 -6.16 -16.65
CA VAL A 59 11.90 -5.31 -17.72
C VAL A 59 13.38 -5.04 -17.48
N GLN A 60 13.77 -4.71 -16.25
CA GLN A 60 15.14 -4.35 -15.89
C GLN A 60 16.09 -5.55 -16.02
N ASN A 61 15.68 -6.74 -15.57
CA ASN A 61 16.42 -8.00 -15.79
C ASN A 61 16.70 -8.24 -17.30
N GLN A 62 15.74 -7.94 -18.17
CA GLN A 62 15.91 -8.10 -19.62
C GLN A 62 16.82 -7.04 -20.23
N ILE A 63 16.86 -5.83 -19.67
CA ILE A 63 17.77 -4.75 -20.09
C ILE A 63 19.20 -5.13 -19.70
N GLU A 64 19.41 -5.53 -18.44
CA GLU A 64 20.72 -5.93 -17.90
C GLU A 64 21.32 -7.12 -18.65
N ALA A 65 20.48 -8.08 -19.06
CA ALA A 65 20.91 -9.21 -19.88
C ALA A 65 21.22 -8.86 -21.36
N LEU A 66 20.76 -7.71 -21.85
CA LEU A 66 21.01 -7.25 -23.23
C LEU A 66 22.17 -6.26 -23.32
N GLU A 67 22.53 -5.60 -22.23
CA GLU A 67 23.51 -4.51 -22.18
C GLU A 67 24.63 -4.82 -21.19
N GLU A 68 25.33 -5.93 -21.40
CA GLU A 68 26.41 -6.41 -20.53
C GLU A 68 27.57 -5.40 -20.42
N ASN A 69 27.81 -4.61 -21.47
CA ASN A 69 28.90 -3.63 -21.51
C ASN A 69 28.68 -2.42 -20.59
N ASN A 70 27.43 -2.15 -20.18
CA ASN A 70 27.07 -1.03 -19.31
C ASN A 70 26.30 -1.48 -18.06
N LEU A 71 26.54 -2.71 -17.60
CA LEU A 71 25.81 -3.30 -16.47
C LEU A 71 25.86 -2.42 -15.20
N SER A 72 27.00 -1.80 -14.90
CA SER A 72 27.12 -0.91 -13.72
C SER A 72 26.12 0.26 -13.77
N LEU A 73 25.98 0.91 -14.93
CA LEU A 73 25.04 2.03 -15.11
C LEU A 73 23.58 1.55 -15.00
N GLU A 74 23.31 0.34 -15.46
CA GLU A 74 21.98 -0.27 -15.37
C GLU A 74 21.62 -0.64 -13.92
N LEU A 75 22.59 -1.08 -13.12
CA LEU A 75 22.40 -1.31 -11.68
C LEU A 75 22.17 0.00 -10.91
N ASP A 76 22.91 1.07 -11.22
CA ASP A 76 22.65 2.40 -10.63
C ASP A 76 21.24 2.90 -11.00
N THR A 77 20.83 2.70 -12.26
CA THR A 77 19.49 3.05 -12.73
C THR A 77 18.41 2.24 -12.01
N ARG A 78 18.67 0.95 -11.77
CA ARG A 78 17.79 0.08 -11.00
C ARG A 78 17.58 0.64 -9.60
N GLU A 79 18.66 0.87 -8.85
CA GLU A 79 18.59 1.36 -7.47
C GLU A 79 17.76 2.64 -7.35
N VAL A 80 17.96 3.60 -8.25
CA VAL A 80 17.19 4.87 -8.26
C VAL A 80 15.69 4.63 -8.46
N ILE A 81 15.31 3.71 -9.36
CA ILE A 81 13.90 3.43 -9.63
C ILE A 81 13.28 2.59 -8.51
N GLU A 82 13.99 1.58 -7.99
CA GLU A 82 13.55 0.76 -6.85
C GLU A 82 13.31 1.62 -5.62
N GLN A 83 14.24 2.54 -5.31
CA GLN A 83 14.07 3.47 -4.20
C GLN A 83 12.82 4.34 -4.37
N ALA A 84 12.51 4.78 -5.59
CA ALA A 84 11.29 5.54 -5.86
C ALA A 84 10.03 4.70 -5.58
N PHE A 85 10.00 3.42 -5.98
CA PHE A 85 8.90 2.51 -5.64
C PHE A 85 8.77 2.31 -4.13
N HIS A 86 9.86 2.01 -3.43
CA HIS A 86 9.83 1.79 -1.99
C HIS A 86 9.31 3.01 -1.23
N ASN A 87 9.77 4.20 -1.60
CA ASN A 87 9.29 5.45 -1.00
C ASN A 87 7.79 5.67 -1.25
N SER A 88 7.32 5.44 -2.49
CA SER A 88 5.90 5.53 -2.84
C SER A 88 5.04 4.56 -2.05
N ILE A 89 5.47 3.30 -1.96
CA ILE A 89 4.74 2.22 -1.29
C ILE A 89 4.64 2.53 0.21
N ALA A 90 5.77 2.87 0.84
CA ALA A 90 5.82 3.19 2.26
C ALA A 90 4.92 4.38 2.60
N LEU A 91 5.01 5.47 1.84
CA LEU A 91 4.18 6.66 2.07
C LEU A 91 2.69 6.36 1.89
N ALA A 92 2.31 5.57 0.89
CA ALA A 92 0.92 5.17 0.70
C ALA A 92 0.41 4.32 1.88
N GLN A 93 1.22 3.36 2.35
CA GLN A 93 0.89 2.51 3.50
C GLN A 93 0.76 3.33 4.79
N GLU A 94 1.62 4.31 5.00
CA GLU A 94 1.54 5.26 6.11
C GLU A 94 0.24 6.05 6.10
N ILE A 95 -0.11 6.65 4.94
CA ILE A 95 -1.36 7.41 4.78
C ILE A 95 -2.57 6.52 5.07
N ILE A 96 -2.62 5.30 4.51
CA ILE A 96 -3.73 4.35 4.73
C ILE A 96 -3.84 3.98 6.21
N SER A 97 -2.71 3.69 6.86
CA SER A 97 -2.69 3.26 8.26
C SER A 97 -3.13 4.38 9.21
N SER A 98 -2.71 5.62 8.95
CA SER A 98 -3.07 6.78 9.79
C SER A 98 -4.58 6.98 9.92
N VAL A 99 -5.35 6.69 8.86
CA VAL A 99 -6.81 6.83 8.88
C VAL A 99 -7.50 5.71 9.67
N GLN A 100 -6.89 4.52 9.72
CA GLN A 100 -7.44 3.39 10.48
C GLN A 100 -7.36 3.61 12.00
N PHE A 101 -6.37 4.35 12.50
CA PHE A 101 -6.27 4.72 13.92
C PHE A 101 -7.29 5.78 14.35
N ASP A 102 -7.65 6.69 13.44
CA ASP A 102 -8.69 7.72 13.66
C ASP A 102 -10.11 7.11 13.77
N LEU A 103 -10.31 5.88 13.31
CA LEU A 103 -11.58 5.13 13.43
C LEU A 103 -11.69 4.30 14.72
N SER A 104 -10.79 4.52 15.69
CA SER A 104 -10.93 3.95 17.03
C SER A 104 -12.29 4.32 17.66
N PRO A 105 -12.90 3.45 18.48
CA PRO A 105 -14.29 3.60 18.90
C PRO A 105 -14.54 4.97 19.51
N PRO A 106 -15.64 5.66 19.15
CA PRO A 106 -15.89 6.98 19.70
C PRO A 106 -16.01 6.88 21.22
N GLU A 107 -15.59 7.94 21.90
CA GLU A 107 -15.46 8.01 23.36
C GLU A 107 -16.75 7.71 24.14
N TYR A 108 -17.91 7.58 23.47
CA TYR A 108 -19.16 7.10 24.04
C TYR A 108 -19.15 5.61 24.46
N ALA A 109 -18.18 4.81 24.01
CA ALA A 109 -18.01 3.43 24.47
C ALA A 109 -17.43 3.34 25.91
N LYS A 110 -16.93 4.46 26.48
CA LYS A 110 -16.46 4.52 27.88
C LYS A 110 -17.61 4.47 28.92
N GLY A 111 -18.87 4.37 28.50
CA GLY A 111 -20.04 4.40 29.37
C GLY A 111 -20.96 3.17 29.33
N ILE A 112 -20.61 2.13 28.57
CA ILE A 112 -21.45 0.92 28.51
C ILE A 112 -21.08 0.04 29.70
N ASN A 113 -21.91 0.11 30.75
CA ASN A 113 -21.85 -0.80 31.89
C ASN A 113 -21.86 -2.25 31.39
N GLU A 114 -20.95 -3.09 31.90
CA GLU A 114 -20.60 -4.45 31.43
C GLU A 114 -21.78 -5.44 31.33
N ASN A 115 -22.99 -5.06 31.74
CA ASN A 115 -24.17 -5.93 31.81
C ASN A 115 -25.17 -5.81 30.64
N ARG A 116 -24.81 -5.18 29.51
CA ARG A 116 -25.61 -5.27 28.27
C ARG A 116 -24.75 -5.59 27.05
N TYR A 117 -24.14 -6.76 27.09
CA TYR A 117 -23.54 -7.38 25.92
C TYR A 117 -24.66 -7.95 25.02
N ASP A 118 -25.01 -7.26 23.93
CA ASP A 118 -25.82 -7.85 22.85
C ASP A 118 -24.87 -8.29 21.72
N PRO A 119 -24.72 -9.61 21.49
CA PRO A 119 -23.85 -10.15 20.44
C PRO A 119 -24.18 -9.65 19.03
N ASN A 120 -25.38 -9.10 18.80
CA ASN A 120 -25.80 -8.62 17.49
C ASN A 120 -25.32 -7.20 17.16
N ILE A 121 -24.87 -6.41 18.15
CA ILE A 121 -24.45 -5.02 17.94
C ILE A 121 -23.00 -4.91 17.43
N ILE A 122 -22.15 -5.92 17.69
CA ILE A 122 -20.74 -5.93 17.26
C ILE A 122 -20.59 -6.28 15.76
N CYS A 123 -21.65 -6.77 15.11
CA CYS A 123 -21.55 -7.35 13.77
C CYS A 123 -21.38 -6.33 12.63
N VAL A 124 -21.61 -5.02 12.85
CA VAL A 124 -21.66 -4.06 11.72
C VAL A 124 -20.27 -3.56 11.29
N CYS A 125 -19.26 -3.57 12.18
CA CYS A 125 -17.92 -3.04 11.84
C CYS A 125 -16.95 -4.09 11.25
N LEU A 126 -17.31 -5.38 11.22
CA LEU A 126 -16.40 -6.46 10.80
C LEU A 126 -16.65 -6.98 9.37
N ILE A 127 -17.67 -6.47 8.68
CA ILE A 127 -18.15 -7.06 7.40
C ILE A 127 -17.17 -6.81 6.23
N ASN A 128 -16.21 -5.88 6.36
CA ASN A 128 -15.29 -5.48 5.28
C ASN A 128 -13.80 -5.65 5.60
N LEU A 129 -13.43 -6.39 6.65
CA LEU A 129 -12.02 -6.63 6.99
C LEU A 129 -11.54 -7.99 6.45
N PRO A 130 -10.30 -8.09 5.93
CA PRO A 130 -9.72 -9.37 5.56
C PRO A 130 -9.62 -10.29 6.79
N GLN A 131 -9.89 -11.59 6.63
CA GLN A 131 -10.05 -12.57 7.72
C GLN A 131 -8.90 -12.58 8.75
N LYS A 132 -7.67 -12.27 8.34
CA LYS A 132 -6.51 -12.22 9.24
C LYS A 132 -6.60 -11.12 10.31
N THR A 133 -7.37 -10.06 10.08
CA THR A 133 -7.55 -8.96 11.05
C THR A 133 -8.56 -9.33 12.14
N VAL A 134 -9.47 -10.27 11.86
CA VAL A 134 -10.52 -10.72 12.77
C VAL A 134 -9.95 -11.56 13.92
N GLU A 135 -8.95 -12.40 13.65
CA GLU A 135 -8.32 -13.27 14.65
C GLU A 135 -7.50 -12.49 15.69
N HIS A 136 -6.81 -11.43 15.29
CA HIS A 136 -6.04 -10.58 16.21
C HIS A 136 -6.96 -9.73 17.10
N PHE A 137 -8.08 -9.22 16.57
CA PHE A 137 -9.06 -8.48 17.37
C PHE A 137 -9.82 -9.39 18.34
N GLY A 138 -10.18 -10.61 17.92
CA GLY A 138 -10.86 -11.59 18.79
C GLY A 138 -10.04 -11.94 20.03
N GLN A 139 -8.72 -12.07 19.91
CA GLN A 139 -7.84 -12.37 21.04
C GLN A 139 -7.63 -11.17 21.99
N ALA A 140 -7.67 -9.93 21.48
CA ALA A 140 -7.57 -8.73 22.29
C ALA A 140 -8.83 -8.52 23.16
N CYS A 141 -10.02 -8.82 22.61
CA CYS A 141 -11.28 -8.74 23.35
C CYS A 141 -11.40 -9.81 24.44
N ILE A 142 -10.92 -11.04 24.20
CA ILE A 142 -11.00 -12.14 25.17
C ILE A 142 -10.06 -11.91 26.38
N LYS A 143 -8.89 -11.28 26.18
CA LYS A 143 -7.96 -11.00 27.30
C LYS A 143 -8.45 -9.95 28.28
N HIS A 144 -9.42 -9.10 27.91
CA HIS A 144 -10.00 -8.12 28.82
C HIS A 144 -11.11 -8.70 29.72
N ILE A 145 -11.54 -9.95 29.48
CA ILE A 145 -12.62 -10.62 30.22
C ILE A 145 -12.05 -11.54 31.33
N ALA A 146 -10.74 -11.81 31.34
CA ALA A 146 -10.11 -12.80 32.21
C ALA A 146 -9.33 -12.23 33.41
N ASN A 147 -9.54 -10.96 33.78
CA ASN A 147 -9.00 -10.36 35.02
C ASN A 147 -10.10 -9.65 35.80
#